data_AF-A0A5E4MIK3-F1
#
_entry.id   AF-A0A5E4MIK3-F1
#
_cell.length_a   1.000
_cell.length_b   1.000
_cell.length_c   1.000
_cell.angle_alpha   90.00
_cell.angle_beta   90.00
_cell.angle_gamma   90.00
#
_symmetry.space_group_name_H-M   'P 1'
#
loop_
_entity.id
_entity.type
_entity.pdbx_description
1 polymer ?
#
loop_
_entity_poly.entity_id
_entity_poly.type
_entity_poly.pdbx_seq_one_letter_code
_entity_poly.pdbx_strand_id
1 'polypeptide(L)'
;MDCFYHLCQSTHKRIQKLGLETKYRTDEDFSHFCTMLDSLAFLPLSNINEGMDYLKTIVSLDADDLVDYFDSVYVRSPLCRIGTDENLSIRFRRLPP
;
A
#
# COMPACT_ATOMS: atom_id res chain seq x y z
N MET A 1 -18.30 -0.26 -2.13
CA MET A 1 -17.42 -0.98 -1.16
C MET A 1 -16.21 -1.62 -1.85
N ASP A 2 -16.09 -1.51 -3.18
CA ASP A 2 -15.09 -2.22 -3.97
C ASP A 2 -13.65 -1.69 -3.83
N CYS A 3 -13.44 -0.41 -3.52
CA CYS A 3 -12.09 0.18 -3.51
C CYS A 3 -11.17 -0.42 -2.45
N PHE A 4 -11.61 -0.50 -1.18
CA PHE A 4 -10.81 -1.08 -0.11
C PHE A 4 -10.57 -2.58 -0.31
N TYR A 5 -11.59 -3.30 -0.80
CA TYR A 5 -11.45 -4.70 -1.17
C TYR A 5 -10.39 -4.91 -2.27
N HIS A 6 -10.38 -4.05 -3.31
CA HIS A 6 -9.36 -4.12 -4.36
C HIS A 6 -7.96 -3.76 -3.87
N LEU A 7 -7.85 -2.87 -2.87
CA LEU A 7 -6.57 -2.59 -2.21
C LEU A 7 -6.05 -3.84 -1.49
N CYS A 8 -6.85 -4.41 -0.59
CA CYS A 8 -6.51 -5.63 0.14
C CYS A 8 -6.17 -6.78 -0.83
N GLN A 9 -6.93 -6.92 -1.92
CA GLN A 9 -6.64 -7.92 -2.95
C GLN A 9 -5.30 -7.66 -3.66
N SER A 10 -4.96 -6.41 -3.94
CA SER A 10 -3.68 -6.03 -4.56
C SER A 10 -2.51 -6.32 -3.63
N THR A 11 -2.63 -5.97 -2.35
CA THR A 11 -1.67 -6.31 -1.29
C THR A 11 -1.48 -7.82 -1.20
N HIS A 12 -2.58 -8.59 -1.17
CA HIS A 12 -2.50 -10.06 -1.10
C HIS A 12 -1.84 -10.68 -2.34
N LYS A 13 -2.14 -10.19 -3.55
CA LYS A 13 -1.45 -10.61 -4.78
C LYS A 13 0.05 -10.32 -4.73
N ARG A 14 0.44 -9.18 -4.15
CA ARG A 14 1.86 -8.83 -3.97
C ARG A 14 2.54 -9.76 -2.97
N ILE A 15 1.90 -10.07 -1.84
CA ILE A 15 2.36 -11.05 -0.85
C ILE A 15 2.62 -12.41 -1.51
N GLN A 16 1.68 -12.91 -2.31
CA GLN A 16 1.85 -14.16 -3.06
C GLN A 16 3.03 -14.10 -4.04
N LYS A 17 3.17 -13.00 -4.78
CA LYS A 17 4.28 -12.80 -5.74
C LYS A 17 5.65 -12.78 -5.07
N LEU A 18 5.73 -12.34 -3.81
CA LEU A 18 6.95 -12.32 -3.00
C LEU A 18 7.21 -13.65 -2.26
N GLY A 19 6.32 -14.65 -2.39
CA GLY A 19 6.46 -15.92 -1.68
C GLY A 19 6.15 -15.83 -0.17
N LEU A 20 5.52 -14.73 0.27
CA LEU A 20 5.21 -14.45 1.67
C LEU A 20 3.87 -15.04 2.13
N GLU A 21 3.17 -15.80 1.28
CA GLU A 21 1.84 -16.33 1.59
C GLU A 21 1.84 -17.24 2.83
N THR A 22 2.83 -18.13 2.96
CA THR A 22 2.93 -18.99 4.14
C THR A 22 3.08 -18.16 5.40
N LYS A 23 4.00 -17.17 5.38
CA LYS A 23 4.21 -16.25 6.50
C LYS A 23 2.92 -15.51 6.85
N TYR A 24 2.23 -14.94 5.87
CA TYR A 24 0.94 -14.27 6.06
C TYR A 24 -0.12 -15.13 6.78
N ARG A 25 -0.12 -16.44 6.53
CA ARG A 25 -1.09 -17.37 7.14
C ARG A 25 -0.68 -17.89 8.52
N THR A 26 0.61 -17.95 8.81
CA THR A 26 1.14 -18.61 10.02
C THR A 26 1.70 -17.64 11.05
N ASP A 27 2.02 -16.42 10.65
CA ASP A 27 2.59 -15.36 11.48
C ASP A 27 1.55 -14.25 11.67
N GLU A 28 1.00 -14.18 12.89
CA GLU A 28 -0.03 -13.21 13.26
C GLU A 28 0.51 -11.78 13.22
N ASP A 29 1.76 -11.55 13.62
CA ASP A 29 2.38 -10.23 13.63
C ASP A 29 2.55 -9.71 12.19
N PHE A 30 2.95 -10.58 11.26
CA PHE A 30 3.05 -10.21 9.85
C PHE A 30 1.68 -9.99 9.19
N SER A 31 0.67 -10.80 9.53
CA SER A 31 -0.71 -10.57 9.08
C SER A 31 -1.28 -9.25 9.61
N HIS A 32 -1.00 -8.94 10.87
CA HIS A 32 -1.36 -7.66 11.49
C HIS A 32 -0.66 -6.49 10.81
N PHE A 33 0.65 -6.62 10.53
CA PHE A 33 1.40 -5.61 9.78
C PHE A 33 0.80 -5.35 8.39
N CYS A 34 0.45 -6.39 7.64
CA CYS A 34 -0.23 -6.24 6.34
C CYS A 34 -1.58 -5.54 6.47
N THR A 35 -2.32 -5.80 7.56
CA THR A 35 -3.57 -5.11 7.87
C THR A 35 -3.33 -3.62 8.17
N MET A 36 -2.26 -3.28 8.90
CA MET A 36 -1.87 -1.88 9.14
C MET A 36 -1.52 -1.17 7.84
N LEU A 37 -0.85 -1.85 6.91
CA LEU A 37 -0.51 -1.34 5.59
C LEU A 37 -1.77 -1.00 4.78
N ASP A 38 -2.74 -1.91 4.71
CA ASP A 38 -4.03 -1.65 4.03
C ASP A 38 -4.84 -0.56 4.75
N SER A 39 -4.70 -0.45 6.07
CA SER A 39 -5.41 0.54 6.90
C SER A 39 -4.96 1.97 6.67
N LEU A 40 -3.82 2.20 6.01
CA LEU A 40 -3.40 3.54 5.56
C LEU A 40 -4.47 4.22 4.70
N ALA A 41 -5.32 3.45 4.01
CA ALA A 41 -6.44 3.97 3.23
C ALA A 41 -7.49 4.75 4.06
N PHE A 42 -7.50 4.56 5.38
CA PHE A 42 -8.43 5.25 6.29
C PHE A 42 -7.80 6.45 7.02
N LEU A 43 -6.50 6.69 6.85
CA LEU A 43 -5.85 7.86 7.43
C LEU A 43 -6.25 9.14 6.67
N PRO A 44 -6.33 10.29 7.35
CA PRO A 44 -6.38 11.58 6.69
C PRO A 44 -5.17 11.74 5.75
N LEU A 45 -5.35 12.37 4.59
CA LEU A 45 -4.29 12.56 3.60
C LEU A 45 -3.02 13.20 4.19
N SER A 46 -3.17 14.09 5.17
CA SER A 46 -2.07 14.73 5.91
C SER A 46 -1.20 13.74 6.68
N ASN A 47 -1.73 12.59 7.08
CA ASN A 47 -1.06 11.59 7.92
C ASN A 47 -0.62 10.35 7.14
N ILE A 48 -0.92 10.23 5.84
CA ILE A 48 -0.55 9.03 5.07
C ILE A 48 0.97 8.88 4.97
N ASN A 49 1.70 9.97 4.68
CA ASN A 49 3.17 9.93 4.58
C ASN A 49 3.81 9.55 5.93
N GLU A 50 3.34 10.16 7.01
CA GLU A 50 3.79 9.86 8.38
C GLU A 50 3.50 8.40 8.76
N GLY A 51 2.29 7.91 8.47
CA GLY A 51 1.91 6.51 8.71
C GLY A 51 2.76 5.54 7.90
N MET A 52 3.05 5.84 6.64
CA MET A 52 3.93 5.02 5.81
C MET A 52 5.37 5.00 6.33
N ASP A 53 5.91 6.16 6.70
CA ASP A 53 7.26 6.25 7.25
C ASP A 53 7.35 5.50 8.59
N TYR A 54 6.30 5.52 9.42
CA TYR A 54 6.21 4.67 10.61
C TYR A 54 6.25 3.18 10.28
N LEU A 55 5.47 2.71 9.29
CA LEU A 55 5.48 1.29 8.88
C LEU A 55 6.87 0.82 8.41
N LYS A 56 7.64 1.69 7.75
CA LYS A 56 9.03 1.40 7.36
C LYS A 56 9.99 1.22 8.55
N THR A 57 9.65 1.72 9.74
CA THR A 57 10.48 1.52 10.93
C THR A 57 10.23 0.18 11.63
N ILE A 58 9.07 -0.42 11.41
CA ILE A 58 8.63 -1.66 12.08
C ILE A 58 8.57 -2.87 11.14
N VAL A 59 8.78 -2.67 9.83
CA VAL A 59 8.81 -3.74 8.84
C VAL A 59 9.92 -4.75 9.16
N SER A 60 9.63 -6.03 8.95
CA SER A 60 10.65 -7.09 9.01
C SER A 60 11.45 -7.12 7.70
N LEU A 61 12.74 -7.46 7.77
CA LEU A 61 13.66 -7.48 6.61
C LEU A 61 13.16 -8.29 5.40
N ASP A 62 12.32 -9.29 5.62
CA ASP A 62 11.75 -10.13 4.56
C ASP A 62 10.51 -9.52 3.89
N ALA A 63 10.05 -8.36 4.36
CA ALA A 63 8.87 -7.66 3.87
C ALA A 63 9.16 -6.26 3.30
N ASP A 64 10.43 -5.84 3.22
CA ASP A 64 10.83 -4.53 2.66
C ASP A 64 10.28 -4.34 1.23
N ASP A 65 10.40 -5.35 0.38
CA ASP A 65 9.91 -5.34 -1.01
C ASP A 65 8.38 -5.17 -1.14
N LEU A 66 7.64 -5.53 -0.09
CA LEU A 66 6.18 -5.32 -0.01
C LEU A 66 5.87 -3.87 0.33
N VAL A 67 6.56 -3.31 1.33
CA VAL A 67 6.36 -1.94 1.78
C VAL A 67 6.80 -0.94 0.72
N ASP A 68 7.96 -1.17 0.08
CA ASP A 68 8.44 -0.32 -1.00
C ASP A 68 7.52 -0.33 -2.23
N TYR A 69 6.96 -1.49 -2.55
CA TYR A 69 5.92 -1.59 -3.57
C TYR A 69 4.69 -0.75 -3.18
N PHE A 70 4.17 -0.92 -1.97
CA PHE A 70 2.97 -0.21 -1.54
C PHE A 70 3.19 1.30 -1.50
N ASP A 71 4.32 1.73 -0.96
CA ASP A 71 4.73 3.12 -0.88
C ASP A 71 4.83 3.77 -2.25
N SER A 72 5.52 3.13 -3.20
CA SER A 72 5.68 3.65 -4.55
C SER A 72 4.38 3.67 -5.37
N VAL A 73 3.48 2.71 -5.15
CA VAL A 73 2.24 2.57 -5.93
C VAL A 73 1.07 3.38 -5.37
N TYR A 74 0.93 3.46 -4.04
CA TYR A 74 -0.25 4.03 -3.40
C TYR A 74 0.00 5.32 -2.62
N VAL A 75 1.20 5.54 -2.06
CA VAL A 75 1.47 6.72 -1.23
C VAL A 75 2.21 7.80 -2.01
N ARG A 76 3.42 7.48 -2.47
CA ARG A 76 4.32 8.39 -3.18
C ARG A 76 4.21 8.30 -4.71
N SER A 77 3.20 7.59 -5.22
CA SER A 77 2.95 7.49 -6.65
C SER A 77 2.83 8.88 -7.28
N PRO A 78 3.41 9.12 -8.47
CA PRO A 78 3.24 10.36 -9.21
C PRO A 78 1.76 10.71 -9.46
N LEU A 79 0.86 9.71 -9.43
CA LEU A 79 -0.59 9.89 -9.55
C LEU A 79 -1.22 10.53 -8.30
N CYS A 80 -0.68 10.28 -7.10
CA CYS A 80 -1.17 10.83 -5.83
C CYS A 80 -0.73 12.29 -5.59
N ARG A 81 0.24 12.79 -6.38
CA ARG A 81 0.74 14.18 -6.30
C ARG A 81 -0.19 15.22 -6.94
N ILE A 82 -1.25 14.78 -7.62
CA ILE A 82 -2.23 15.61 -8.33
C ILE A 82 -3.39 15.97 -7.38
N GLY A 83 -3.08 16.40 -6.16
CA GLY A 83 -4.06 16.83 -5.16
C GLY A 83 -3.90 18.28 -4.71
N THR A 84 -2.83 18.96 -5.16
CA THR A 84 -2.50 20.33 -4.75
C THR A 84 -2.57 21.36 -5.88
N ASP A 85 -3.00 20.96 -7.09
CA ASP A 85 -3.15 21.86 -8.24
C ASP A 85 -4.61 21.87 -8.71
N GLU A 86 -5.32 22.99 -8.50
CA GLU A 86 -6.74 23.15 -8.81
C GLU A 86 -7.04 23.20 -10.32
N ASN A 87 -6.16 22.73 -11.21
CA ASN A 87 -6.36 22.92 -12.65
C ASN A 87 -5.80 21.83 -13.57
N LEU A 88 -5.97 20.53 -13.24
CA LEU A 88 -5.65 19.50 -14.23
C LEU A 88 -6.68 18.38 -14.36
N SER A 89 -7.32 18.37 -15.54
CA SER A 89 -8.15 17.28 -16.06
C SER A 89 -7.50 15.92 -15.83
N ILE A 90 -8.16 15.08 -15.05
CA ILE A 90 -7.71 13.74 -14.69
C ILE A 90 -7.70 12.86 -15.96
N ARG A 91 -6.51 12.58 -16.52
CA ARG A 91 -6.33 11.53 -17.53
C ARG A 91 -5.73 10.29 -16.88
N PHE A 92 -6.59 9.34 -16.51
CA PHE A 92 -6.18 7.97 -16.20
C PHE A 92 -5.55 7.34 -17.46
N ARG A 93 -4.22 7.18 -17.47
CA ARG A 93 -3.59 6.23 -18.40
C ARG A 93 -3.81 4.84 -17.83
N ARG A 94 -4.56 4.02 -18.56
CA ARG A 94 -4.73 2.59 -18.28
C ARG A 94 -3.35 1.93 -18.28
N LEU A 95 -2.88 1.48 -17.12
CA LEU A 95 -1.79 0.51 -17.07
C LEU A 95 -2.36 -0.85 -17.53
N PRO A 96 -1.64 -1.59 -18.39
CA PRO A 96 -2.10 -2.90 -18.86
C PRO A 96 -2.13 -3.92 -17.70
N PRO A 97 -2.99 -4.95 -17.82
CA PRO A 97 -3.26 -5.95 -16.78
C PRO A 97 -2.06 -6.82 -16.41
#